data_AF-A0A1I8EP29-F1
#
_entry.id   AF-A0A1I8EP29-F1
#
_cell.length_a   1.000
_cell.length_b   1.000
_cell.length_c   1.000
_cell.angle_alpha   90.00
_cell.angle_beta   90.00
_cell.angle_gamma   90.00
#
_symmetry.space_group_name_H-M   'P 1'
#
loop_
_entity.id
_entity.type
_entity.pdbx_description
1 polymer ?
#
loop_
_entity_poly.entity_id
_entity_poly.type
_entity_poly.pdbx_seq_one_letter_code
_entity_poly.pdbx_strand_id
1 'polypeptide(L)'
;MDEHLQIIANLSAAKFRDLSAAAKATQEILNSKDVTMVTLCGKCLHVLQLALQCKHQKINQAAVDLLQTLIRDERFMNKATTFESDTLMMSTLKSITLLPVIKAPIQCRILTLIVELMCKEERRITVETIMEALTLCMQTYGNAEERSVQLACRAAVTQIFSSFCTLPQNSHCQEHIAIFMDATSLLNEVIKCANVTNPQSDQIIILLDAIYSLLDSQPITIINHQPFA
;
A
#
# COMPACT_ATOMS: atom_id res chain seq x y z
N MET A 1 15.52 -11.98 -3.39
CA MET A 1 15.86 -10.59 -3.75
C MET A 1 16.89 -10.57 -4.87
N ASP A 2 18.08 -11.15 -4.66
CA ASP A 2 19.16 -11.27 -5.67
C ASP A 2 18.66 -11.86 -7.01
N GLU A 3 17.98 -13.01 -6.96
CA GLU A 3 17.42 -13.66 -8.14
C GLU A 3 16.51 -12.74 -8.98
N HIS A 4 15.59 -12.02 -8.32
CA HIS A 4 14.68 -11.11 -9.03
C HIS A 4 15.42 -9.91 -9.64
N LEU A 5 16.42 -9.36 -8.96
CA LEU A 5 17.27 -8.30 -9.50
C LEU A 5 18.04 -8.79 -10.73
N GLN A 6 18.57 -10.01 -10.69
CA GLN A 6 19.26 -10.63 -11.83
C GLN A 6 18.31 -10.82 -13.03
N ILE A 7 17.09 -11.32 -12.79
CA ILE A 7 16.07 -11.50 -13.83
C ILE A 7 15.73 -10.16 -14.47
N ILE A 8 15.48 -9.12 -13.67
CA ILE A 8 15.19 -7.77 -14.16
C ILE A 8 16.37 -7.23 -14.99
N ALA A 9 17.60 -7.35 -14.49
CA ALA A 9 18.80 -6.89 -15.19
C ALA A 9 18.98 -7.56 -16.56
N ASN A 10 18.72 -8.86 -16.65
CA ASN A 10 18.83 -9.64 -17.87
C ASN A 10 17.73 -9.29 -18.88
N LEU A 11 16.48 -9.19 -18.43
CA LEU A 11 15.34 -8.85 -19.29
C LEU A 11 15.42 -7.41 -19.82
N SER A 12 16.04 -6.50 -19.07
CA SER A 12 16.13 -5.08 -19.40
C SER A 12 17.37 -4.71 -20.24
N ALA A 13 18.41 -5.55 -20.27
CA ALA A 13 19.72 -5.23 -20.85
C ALA A 13 19.68 -4.71 -22.30
N ALA A 14 18.79 -5.24 -23.13
CA ALA A 14 18.74 -4.90 -24.55
C ALA A 14 18.03 -3.57 -24.85
N LYS A 15 17.02 -3.20 -24.06
CA LYS A 15 16.09 -2.10 -24.39
C LYS A 15 15.96 -1.04 -23.29
N PHE A 16 16.13 -1.42 -22.03
CA PHE A 16 15.92 -0.56 -20.87
C PHE A 16 17.22 -0.45 -20.08
N ARG A 17 18.20 0.26 -20.65
CA ARG A 17 19.56 0.35 -20.10
C ARG A 17 19.60 0.90 -18.68
N ASP A 18 18.80 1.92 -18.39
CA ASP A 18 18.74 2.55 -17.06
C ASP A 18 18.22 1.56 -16.00
N LEU A 19 17.18 0.79 -16.33
CA LEU A 19 16.67 -0.26 -15.47
C LEU A 19 17.71 -1.38 -15.25
N SER A 20 18.41 -1.79 -16.32
CA SER A 20 19.45 -2.83 -16.21
C SER A 20 20.60 -2.37 -15.33
N ALA A 21 21.04 -1.12 -15.50
CA ALA A 21 22.07 -0.52 -14.66
C ALA A 21 21.62 -0.40 -13.20
N ALA A 22 20.40 0.08 -12.94
CA ALA A 22 19.85 0.19 -11.59
C ALA A 22 19.73 -1.18 -10.90
N ALA A 23 19.28 -2.21 -11.62
CA ALA A 23 19.15 -3.56 -11.10
C ALA A 23 20.52 -4.17 -10.74
N LYS A 24 21.53 -4.03 -11.61
CA LYS A 24 22.89 -4.49 -11.35
C LYS A 24 23.55 -3.76 -10.18
N ALA A 25 23.44 -2.43 -10.14
CA ALA A 25 23.97 -1.64 -9.03
C ALA A 25 23.31 -2.03 -7.69
N THR A 26 22.00 -2.28 -7.69
CA THR A 26 21.29 -2.75 -6.49
C THR A 26 21.75 -4.15 -6.07
N GLN A 27 22.05 -5.02 -7.02
CA GLN A 27 22.57 -6.36 -6.77
C GLN A 27 23.99 -6.32 -6.17
N GLU A 28 24.87 -5.45 -6.67
CA GLU A 28 26.20 -5.23 -6.11
C GLU A 28 26.12 -4.72 -4.67
N ILE A 29 25.20 -3.79 -4.41
CA ILE A 29 24.94 -3.25 -3.08
C ILE A 29 24.40 -4.34 -2.13
N LEU A 30 23.50 -5.21 -2.60
CA LEU A 30 22.96 -6.33 -1.81
C LEU A 30 24.06 -7.27 -1.31
N ASN A 31 25.12 -7.45 -2.11
CA ASN A 31 26.26 -8.29 -1.77
C ASN A 31 27.33 -7.59 -0.92
N SER A 32 27.20 -6.28 -0.70
CA SER A 32 28.09 -5.51 0.18
C SER A 32 27.75 -5.72 1.65
N LYS A 33 28.78 -5.84 2.50
CA LYS A 33 28.61 -6.06 3.95
C LYS A 33 28.21 -4.80 4.72
N ASP A 34 28.40 -3.61 4.13
CA ASP A 34 28.28 -2.33 4.84
C ASP A 34 26.97 -1.56 4.52
N VAL A 35 26.03 -2.15 3.77
CA VAL A 35 24.80 -1.45 3.39
C VAL A 35 23.73 -1.51 4.48
N THR A 36 23.09 -0.37 4.76
CA THR A 36 21.90 -0.33 5.61
C THR A 36 20.67 -0.85 4.87
N MET A 37 19.77 -1.54 5.58
CA MET A 37 18.55 -2.08 4.98
C MET A 37 17.69 -0.98 4.33
N VAL A 38 17.61 0.20 4.95
CA VAL A 38 16.89 1.38 4.42
C VAL A 38 17.43 1.79 3.04
N THR A 39 18.75 1.83 2.87
CA THR A 39 19.39 2.18 1.60
C THR A 39 19.09 1.13 0.53
N LEU A 40 19.23 -0.15 0.86
CA LEU A 40 18.93 -1.25 -0.04
C LEU A 40 17.46 -1.22 -0.48
N CYS A 41 16.54 -0.91 0.42
CA CYS A 41 15.11 -0.82 0.12
C CYS A 41 14.81 0.35 -0.81
N GLY A 42 15.38 1.54 -0.56
CA GLY A 42 15.25 2.67 -1.47
C GLY A 42 15.73 2.34 -2.88
N LYS A 43 16.83 1.58 -3.02
CA LYS A 43 17.32 1.11 -4.32
C LYS A 43 16.39 0.09 -4.98
N CYS A 44 15.87 -0.87 -4.22
CA CYS A 44 14.92 -1.85 -4.76
C CYS A 44 13.58 -1.20 -5.18
N LEU A 45 13.09 -0.23 -4.42
CA LEU A 45 11.90 0.56 -4.75
C LEU A 45 12.10 1.42 -6.01
N HIS A 46 13.30 1.96 -6.21
CA HIS A 46 13.65 2.65 -7.45
C HIS A 46 13.66 1.70 -8.65
N VAL A 47 14.24 0.49 -8.51
CA VAL A 47 14.19 -0.56 -9.55
C VAL A 47 12.75 -0.93 -9.87
N LEU A 48 11.90 -1.10 -8.86
CA LEU A 48 10.47 -1.36 -9.02
C LEU A 48 9.80 -0.26 -9.86
N GLN A 49 10.00 1.02 -9.52
CA GLN A 49 9.40 2.14 -10.24
C GLN A 49 9.79 2.14 -11.72
N LEU A 50 11.07 1.96 -12.04
CA LEU A 50 11.56 1.88 -13.42
C LEU A 50 11.01 0.64 -14.14
N ALA A 51 10.92 -0.50 -13.46
CA ALA A 51 10.40 -1.72 -14.04
C ALA A 51 8.93 -1.58 -14.45
N LEU A 52 8.09 -0.97 -13.60
CA LEU A 52 6.67 -0.76 -13.90
C LEU A 52 6.44 0.17 -15.11
N GLN A 53 7.37 1.09 -15.40
CA GLN A 53 7.34 1.96 -16.58
C GLN A 53 7.59 1.22 -17.90
N CYS A 54 8.25 0.06 -17.88
CA CYS A 54 8.71 -0.63 -19.09
C CYS A 54 7.58 -1.24 -19.93
N LYS A 55 6.32 -1.23 -19.44
CA LYS A 55 5.14 -1.87 -20.07
C LYS A 55 5.42 -3.31 -20.53
N HIS A 56 6.35 -3.99 -19.87
CA HIS A 56 6.84 -5.30 -20.26
C HIS A 56 6.47 -6.33 -19.20
N GLN A 57 5.53 -7.21 -19.54
CA GLN A 57 4.87 -8.09 -18.56
C GLN A 57 5.83 -8.93 -17.72
N LYS A 58 6.88 -9.53 -18.31
CA LYS A 58 7.86 -10.32 -17.56
C LYS A 58 8.73 -9.47 -16.62
N ILE A 59 8.98 -8.21 -16.98
CA ILE A 59 9.75 -7.28 -16.13
C ILE A 59 8.88 -6.84 -14.95
N ASN A 60 7.63 -6.44 -15.22
CA ASN A 60 6.68 -6.08 -14.18
C ASN A 60 6.43 -7.24 -13.22
N GLN A 61 6.32 -8.47 -13.74
CA GLN A 61 6.21 -9.69 -12.94
C GLN A 61 7.38 -9.83 -11.96
N ALA A 62 8.61 -9.80 -12.46
CA ALA A 62 9.81 -9.93 -11.63
C ALA A 62 9.95 -8.78 -10.62
N ALA A 63 9.52 -7.57 -10.98
CA ALA A 63 9.51 -6.42 -10.08
C ALA A 63 8.49 -6.57 -8.93
N VAL A 64 7.31 -7.12 -9.20
CA VAL A 64 6.34 -7.43 -8.15
C VAL A 64 6.82 -8.58 -7.25
N ASP A 65 7.54 -9.56 -7.79
CA ASP A 65 8.16 -10.63 -6.99
C ASP A 65 9.29 -10.08 -6.10
N LEU A 66 10.06 -9.09 -6.60
CA LEU A 66 11.01 -8.32 -5.81
C LEU A 66 10.31 -7.56 -4.67
N LEU A 67 9.21 -6.85 -4.97
CA LEU A 67 8.43 -6.12 -3.96
C LEU A 67 7.88 -7.06 -2.88
N GLN A 68 7.33 -8.21 -3.27
CA GLN A 68 6.84 -9.22 -2.33
C GLN A 68 7.96 -9.71 -1.41
N THR A 69 9.15 -9.95 -1.96
CA THR A 69 10.31 -10.35 -1.14
C THR A 69 10.69 -9.26 -0.14
N LEU A 70 10.65 -7.98 -0.53
CA LEU A 70 10.92 -6.86 0.37
C LEU A 70 9.92 -6.83 1.52
N ILE A 71 8.61 -6.84 1.21
CA ILE A 71 7.52 -6.80 2.19
C ILE A 71 7.61 -7.97 3.19
N ARG A 72 8.14 -9.12 2.76
CA ARG A 72 8.30 -10.30 3.63
C ARG A 72 9.61 -10.35 4.41
N ASP A 73 10.58 -9.51 4.07
CA ASP A 73 11.86 -9.47 4.79
C ASP A 73 11.64 -8.81 6.16
N GLU A 74 11.77 -9.56 7.24
CA GLU A 74 11.61 -9.04 8.60
C GLU A 74 12.57 -7.89 8.92
N ARG A 75 13.74 -7.81 8.27
CA ARG A 75 14.67 -6.70 8.48
C ARG A 75 14.17 -5.40 7.87
N PHE A 76 13.34 -5.49 6.82
CA PHE A 76 12.61 -4.37 6.24
C PHE A 76 11.44 -3.94 7.13
N MET A 77 10.88 -4.90 7.86
CA MET A 77 9.55 -4.79 8.46
C MET A 77 9.51 -4.67 10.00
N ASN A 78 10.59 -5.04 10.72
CA ASN A 78 10.62 -5.14 12.20
C ASN A 78 11.54 -4.12 12.90
N LYS A 79 12.40 -3.37 12.20
CA LYS A 79 13.46 -2.58 12.85
C LYS A 79 13.27 -1.07 12.88
N ALA A 80 12.18 -0.58 12.32
CA ALA A 80 11.94 0.82 12.30
C ALA A 80 11.27 1.27 13.60
N THR A 81 11.86 2.28 14.25
CA THR A 81 11.05 3.22 15.03
C THR A 81 9.79 3.57 14.22
N THR A 82 8.63 3.75 14.86
CA THR A 82 7.33 3.96 14.16
C THR A 82 7.44 4.88 12.93
N PHE A 83 8.25 5.94 13.03
CA PHE A 83 8.54 6.89 11.96
C PHE A 83 9.26 6.31 10.72
N GLU A 84 10.28 5.47 10.89
CA GLU A 84 10.99 4.85 9.76
C GLU A 84 10.08 3.85 9.03
N SER A 85 9.17 3.19 9.75
CA SER A 85 8.25 2.19 9.19
C SER A 85 7.22 2.88 8.31
N ASP A 86 6.62 3.96 8.84
CA ASP A 86 5.72 4.82 8.08
C ASP A 86 6.40 5.39 6.84
N THR A 87 7.63 5.89 6.98
CA THR A 87 8.40 6.44 5.85
C THR A 87 8.62 5.38 4.75
N LEU A 88 8.89 4.13 5.12
CA LEU A 88 9.05 3.03 4.16
C LEU A 88 7.74 2.60 3.51
N MET A 89 6.64 2.54 4.26
CA MET A 89 5.30 2.25 3.71
C MET A 89 4.92 3.33 2.70
N MET A 90 5.08 4.59 3.09
CA MET A 90 4.86 5.75 2.22
C MET A 90 5.75 5.70 0.96
N SER A 91 7.04 5.41 1.12
CA SER A 91 7.96 5.28 -0.04
C SER A 91 7.55 4.15 -0.97
N THR A 92 7.05 3.05 -0.43
CA THR A 92 6.56 1.90 -1.20
C THR A 92 5.34 2.31 -2.03
N LEU A 93 4.34 2.95 -1.43
CA LEU A 93 3.15 3.46 -2.11
C LEU A 93 3.53 4.44 -3.23
N LYS A 94 4.45 5.38 -2.95
CA LYS A 94 4.95 6.35 -3.94
C LYS A 94 5.70 5.70 -5.12
N SER A 95 6.29 4.52 -4.90
CA SER A 95 7.02 3.78 -5.93
C SER A 95 6.11 3.00 -6.88
N ILE A 96 4.85 2.80 -6.52
CA ILE A 96 3.85 2.05 -7.31
C ILE A 96 2.73 2.94 -7.87
N THR A 97 2.97 4.25 -8.01
CA THR A 97 2.01 5.23 -8.56
C THR A 97 1.51 4.92 -9.97
N LEU A 98 2.22 4.07 -10.73
CA LEU A 98 1.78 3.59 -12.04
C LEU A 98 0.75 2.46 -11.98
N LEU A 99 0.39 1.98 -10.78
CA LEU A 99 -0.60 0.94 -10.59
C LEU A 99 -1.87 1.12 -11.46
N PRO A 100 -2.48 2.31 -11.58
CA PRO A 100 -3.73 2.48 -12.33
C PRO A 100 -3.65 2.15 -13.83
N VAL A 101 -2.45 2.20 -14.42
CA VAL A 101 -2.26 2.07 -15.89
C VAL A 101 -1.52 0.80 -16.29
N ILE A 102 -1.25 -0.09 -15.34
CA ILE A 102 -0.59 -1.38 -15.60
C ILE A 102 -1.65 -2.46 -15.86
N LYS A 103 -1.27 -3.57 -16.49
CA LYS A 103 -2.18 -4.68 -16.78
C LYS A 103 -2.79 -5.30 -15.52
N ALA A 104 -4.07 -5.65 -15.60
CA ALA A 104 -4.89 -6.19 -14.51
C ALA A 104 -4.24 -7.28 -13.64
N PRO A 105 -3.57 -8.32 -14.19
CA PRO A 105 -2.96 -9.35 -13.33
C PRO A 105 -1.89 -8.81 -12.38
N ILE A 106 -1.14 -7.80 -12.84
CA ILE A 106 -0.13 -7.13 -12.03
C ILE A 106 -0.80 -6.16 -11.05
N GLN A 107 -1.90 -5.49 -11.46
CA GLN A 107 -2.66 -4.61 -10.57
C GLN A 107 -3.19 -5.36 -9.35
N CYS A 108 -3.90 -6.47 -9.57
CA CYS A 108 -4.44 -7.30 -8.49
C CYS A 108 -3.35 -7.79 -7.54
N ARG A 109 -2.18 -8.17 -8.08
CA ARG A 109 -1.08 -8.65 -7.22
C ARG A 109 -0.45 -7.53 -6.40
N ILE A 110 -0.27 -6.33 -6.97
CA ILE A 110 0.20 -5.17 -6.21
C ILE A 110 -0.81 -4.78 -5.13
N LEU A 111 -2.11 -4.77 -5.43
CA LEU A 111 -3.16 -4.48 -4.43
C LEU A 111 -3.11 -5.47 -3.26
N THR A 112 -2.88 -6.75 -3.53
CA THR A 112 -2.68 -7.78 -2.49
C THR A 112 -1.45 -7.47 -1.62
N LEU A 113 -0.35 -7.03 -2.23
CA LEU A 113 0.86 -6.64 -1.49
C LEU A 113 0.69 -5.35 -0.68
N ILE A 114 -0.12 -4.39 -1.15
CA ILE A 114 -0.48 -3.21 -0.36
C ILE A 114 -1.23 -3.65 0.90
N VAL A 115 -2.18 -4.58 0.79
CA VAL A 115 -2.87 -5.12 1.97
C VAL A 115 -1.88 -5.82 2.91
N GLU A 116 -0.97 -6.66 2.39
CA GLU A 116 0.05 -7.33 3.20
C GLU A 116 0.98 -6.33 3.92
N LEU A 117 1.30 -5.20 3.27
CA LEU A 117 2.11 -4.11 3.84
C LEU A 117 1.37 -3.36 4.96
N MET A 118 0.08 -3.10 4.76
CA MET A 118 -0.75 -2.22 5.60
C MET A 118 -1.47 -2.95 6.73
N CYS A 119 -1.74 -4.26 6.61
CA CYS A 119 -2.49 -5.01 7.61
C CYS A 119 -1.60 -5.88 8.51
N LYS A 120 -0.27 -5.68 8.47
CA LYS A 120 0.64 -6.46 9.30
C LYS A 120 0.49 -6.06 10.78
N GLU A 121 0.30 -7.06 11.64
CA GLU A 121 0.13 -6.91 13.09
C GLU A 121 1.26 -6.06 13.71
N GLU A 122 0.96 -5.35 14.80
CA GLU A 122 1.90 -4.56 15.63
C GLU A 122 2.33 -3.18 15.06
N ARG A 123 1.77 -2.73 13.94
CA ARG A 123 2.13 -1.45 13.32
C ARG A 123 1.16 -0.33 13.67
N ARG A 124 1.73 0.81 14.03
CA ARG A 124 1.02 2.09 13.91
C ARG A 124 1.22 2.61 12.50
N ILE A 125 0.12 2.84 11.80
CA ILE A 125 0.09 3.44 10.47
C ILE A 125 -0.53 4.82 10.61
N THR A 126 0.08 5.82 10.02
CA THR A 126 -0.49 7.17 10.01
C THR A 126 -1.71 7.29 9.11
N VAL A 127 -2.61 8.20 9.48
CA VAL A 127 -3.76 8.62 8.64
C VAL A 127 -3.29 9.03 7.23
N GLU A 128 -2.16 9.73 7.13
CA GLU A 128 -1.57 10.13 5.83
C GLU A 128 -1.25 8.93 4.94
N THR A 129 -0.61 7.90 5.49
CA THR A 129 -0.25 6.69 4.73
C THR A 129 -1.50 5.93 4.25
N ILE A 130 -2.55 5.89 5.06
CA ILE A 130 -3.84 5.28 4.68
C ILE A 130 -4.51 6.09 3.56
N MET A 131 -4.50 7.43 3.66
CA MET A 131 -5.05 8.30 2.62
C MET A 131 -4.31 8.18 1.29
N GLU A 132 -2.99 7.95 1.30
CA GLU A 132 -2.26 7.63 0.07
C GLU A 132 -2.73 6.30 -0.52
N ALA A 133 -2.82 5.24 0.30
CA ALA A 133 -3.28 3.94 -0.18
C ALA A 133 -4.71 4.01 -0.76
N LEU A 134 -5.60 4.77 -0.10
CA LEU A 134 -6.95 5.05 -0.57
C LEU A 134 -6.93 5.78 -1.93
N THR A 135 -6.12 6.83 -2.06
CA THR A 135 -5.98 7.60 -3.31
C THR A 135 -5.52 6.69 -4.46
N LEU A 136 -4.53 5.85 -4.21
CA LEU A 136 -4.04 4.89 -5.20
C LEU A 136 -5.11 3.86 -5.58
N CYS A 137 -5.90 3.36 -4.62
CA CYS A 137 -7.03 2.46 -4.87
C CYS A 137 -8.15 3.14 -5.67
N MET A 138 -8.50 4.39 -5.36
CA MET A 138 -9.49 5.18 -6.10
C MET A 138 -9.07 5.37 -7.56
N GLN A 139 -7.82 5.80 -7.78
CA GLN A 139 -7.29 5.97 -9.13
C GLN A 139 -7.29 4.64 -9.89
N THR A 140 -6.85 3.56 -9.24
CA THR A 140 -6.82 2.22 -9.87
C THR A 140 -8.22 1.72 -10.19
N TYR A 141 -9.19 1.90 -9.30
CA TYR A 141 -10.58 1.52 -9.52
C TYR A 141 -11.21 2.31 -10.67
N GLY A 142 -11.01 3.62 -10.72
CA GLY A 142 -11.55 4.48 -11.78
C GLY A 142 -10.93 4.23 -13.16
N ASN A 143 -9.72 3.66 -13.23
CA ASN A 143 -9.07 3.27 -14.49
C ASN A 143 -9.23 1.78 -14.81
N ALA A 144 -9.89 1.00 -13.96
CA ALA A 144 -9.98 -0.44 -14.14
C ALA A 144 -10.90 -0.81 -15.31
N GLU A 145 -10.32 -1.47 -16.30
CA GLU A 145 -11.09 -2.08 -17.41
C GLU A 145 -11.71 -3.42 -17.01
N GLU A 146 -11.08 -4.13 -16.07
CA GLU A 146 -11.51 -5.45 -15.61
C GLU A 146 -12.18 -5.40 -14.24
N ARG A 147 -13.30 -6.11 -14.11
CA ARG A 147 -14.02 -6.28 -12.84
C ARG A 147 -13.14 -6.91 -11.75
N SER A 148 -12.16 -7.74 -12.13
CA SER A 148 -11.20 -8.36 -11.21
C SER A 148 -10.42 -7.29 -10.42
N VAL A 149 -9.95 -6.25 -11.10
CA VAL A 149 -9.21 -5.12 -10.51
C VAL A 149 -10.13 -4.28 -9.64
N GLN A 150 -11.35 -4.01 -10.11
CA GLN A 150 -12.36 -3.29 -9.32
C GLN A 150 -12.62 -3.99 -7.98
N LEU A 151 -12.86 -5.31 -8.00
CA LEU A 151 -13.08 -6.10 -6.79
C LEU A 151 -11.84 -6.13 -5.90
N ALA A 152 -10.64 -6.22 -6.47
CA ALA A 152 -9.40 -6.17 -5.72
C ALA A 152 -9.20 -4.81 -5.00
N CYS A 153 -9.52 -3.69 -5.63
CA CYS A 153 -9.48 -2.37 -4.99
C CYS A 153 -10.45 -2.28 -3.81
N ARG A 154 -11.71 -2.73 -4.02
CA ARG A 154 -12.72 -2.75 -2.95
C ARG A 154 -12.26 -3.60 -1.76
N ALA A 155 -11.80 -4.82 -2.04
CA ALA A 155 -11.29 -5.72 -1.02
C ALA A 155 -10.06 -5.17 -0.29
N ALA A 156 -9.17 -4.46 -1.00
CA ALA A 156 -8.00 -3.83 -0.40
C ALA A 156 -8.41 -2.70 0.55
N VAL A 157 -9.30 -1.80 0.12
CA VAL A 157 -9.82 -0.73 0.96
C VAL A 157 -10.52 -1.29 2.20
N THR A 158 -11.42 -2.25 2.05
CA THR A 158 -12.10 -2.86 3.21
C THR A 158 -11.13 -3.45 4.21
N GLN A 159 -10.12 -4.20 3.74
CA GLN A 159 -9.14 -4.82 4.63
C GLN A 159 -8.26 -3.79 5.33
N ILE A 160 -7.74 -2.79 4.61
CA ILE A 160 -6.86 -1.75 5.18
C ILE A 160 -7.61 -0.96 6.25
N PHE A 161 -8.82 -0.50 5.95
CA PHE A 161 -9.60 0.34 6.85
C PHE A 161 -10.11 -0.44 8.07
N SER A 162 -10.54 -1.70 7.90
CA SER A 162 -10.95 -2.53 9.03
C SER A 162 -9.77 -2.89 9.93
N SER A 163 -8.62 -3.21 9.34
CA SER A 163 -7.39 -3.51 10.09
C SER A 163 -6.91 -2.29 10.89
N PHE A 164 -7.04 -1.08 10.34
CA PHE A 164 -6.63 0.14 11.05
C PHE A 164 -7.42 0.39 12.34
N CYS A 165 -8.70 0.04 12.35
CA CYS A 165 -9.56 0.16 13.53
C CYS A 165 -9.46 -1.01 14.49
N THR A 166 -8.68 -2.06 14.17
CA THR A 166 -8.55 -3.23 15.02
C THR A 166 -7.68 -2.91 16.23
N LEU A 167 -8.26 -2.95 17.43
CA LEU A 167 -7.56 -2.72 18.69
C LEU A 167 -6.67 -3.93 19.04
N PRO A 168 -5.40 -3.73 19.41
CA PRO A 168 -4.58 -4.78 19.99
C PRO A 168 -5.24 -5.33 21.27
N GLN A 169 -5.25 -6.65 21.45
CA GLN A 169 -5.91 -7.30 22.60
C GLN A 169 -5.29 -6.92 23.97
N ASN A 170 -4.12 -6.28 23.99
CA ASN A 170 -3.36 -5.92 25.19
C ASN A 170 -3.07 -4.41 25.33
N SER A 171 -3.70 -3.54 24.54
CA SER A 171 -3.41 -2.10 24.58
C SER A 171 -4.01 -1.40 25.81
N HIS A 172 -3.29 -0.39 26.31
CA HIS A 172 -3.76 0.45 27.42
C HIS A 172 -4.90 1.38 26.95
N CYS A 173 -5.78 1.82 27.86
CA CYS A 173 -6.90 2.71 27.53
C CYS A 173 -6.49 3.99 26.78
N GLN A 174 -5.29 4.52 27.01
CA GLN A 174 -4.77 5.70 26.29
C GLN A 174 -4.50 5.42 24.81
N GLU A 175 -4.04 4.21 24.47
CA GLU A 175 -3.79 3.82 23.08
C GLU A 175 -5.11 3.61 22.33
N HIS A 176 -6.14 3.09 23.00
CA HIS A 176 -7.49 2.99 22.43
C HIS A 176 -8.03 4.37 22.08
N ILE A 177 -7.89 5.36 22.98
CA ILE A 177 -8.33 6.74 22.72
C ILE A 177 -7.59 7.32 21.51
N ALA A 178 -6.28 7.14 21.42
CA ALA A 178 -5.49 7.61 20.27
C ALA A 178 -5.97 6.99 18.94
N ILE A 179 -6.20 5.68 18.91
CA ILE A 179 -6.72 4.97 17.73
C ILE A 179 -8.10 5.50 17.34
N PHE A 180 -9.00 5.77 18.30
CA PHE A 180 -10.30 6.36 17.99
C PHE A 180 -10.21 7.80 17.47
N MET A 181 -9.29 8.61 18.01
CA MET A 181 -9.04 9.95 17.50
C MET A 181 -8.54 9.90 16.05
N ASP A 182 -7.61 9.00 15.76
CA ASP A 182 -7.08 8.82 14.40
C ASP A 182 -8.14 8.26 13.45
N ALA A 183 -8.96 7.29 13.88
CA ALA A 183 -10.09 6.77 13.11
C ALA A 183 -11.13 7.86 12.81
N THR A 184 -11.41 8.74 13.78
CA THR A 184 -12.30 9.90 13.60
C THR A 184 -11.71 10.89 12.61
N SER A 185 -10.41 11.19 12.73
CA SER A 185 -9.69 12.07 11.79
C SER A 185 -9.72 11.50 10.37
N LEU A 186 -9.47 10.20 10.22
CA LEU A 186 -9.51 9.49 8.95
C LEU A 186 -10.91 9.53 8.35
N LEU A 187 -11.96 9.23 9.13
CA LEU A 187 -13.35 9.32 8.68
C LEU A 187 -13.69 10.71 8.14
N ASN A 188 -13.27 11.77 8.84
CA ASN A 188 -13.49 13.15 8.39
C ASN A 188 -12.80 13.44 7.05
N GLU A 189 -11.56 12.97 6.85
CA GLU A 189 -10.85 13.18 5.58
C GLU A 189 -11.49 12.39 4.44
N VAL A 190 -11.94 11.15 4.68
CA VAL A 190 -12.66 10.36 3.67
C VAL A 190 -14.00 11.00 3.30
N ILE A 191 -14.76 11.52 4.26
CA ILE A 191 -16.01 12.26 4.01
C ILE A 191 -15.74 13.51 3.17
N LYS A 192 -14.69 14.26 3.51
CA LYS A 192 -14.28 15.44 2.74
C LYS A 192 -13.93 15.06 1.30
N CYS A 193 -13.20 13.96 1.08
CA CYS A 193 -12.93 13.41 -0.25
C CYS A 193 -14.23 13.02 -0.98
N ALA A 194 -15.19 12.40 -0.30
CA ALA A 194 -16.49 12.05 -0.89
C ALA A 194 -17.29 13.27 -1.33
N ASN A 195 -17.28 14.34 -0.53
CA ASN A 195 -18.02 15.57 -0.83
C ASN A 195 -17.48 16.33 -2.05
N VAL A 196 -16.19 16.20 -2.37
CA VAL A 196 -15.58 16.84 -3.55
C VAL A 196 -15.53 15.92 -4.77
N THR A 197 -15.73 14.62 -4.58
CA THR A 197 -15.75 13.64 -5.67
C THR A 197 -17.08 13.73 -6.42
N ASN A 198 -17.03 13.70 -7.75
CA ASN A 198 -18.25 13.69 -8.56
C ASN A 198 -19.12 12.48 -8.16
N PRO A 199 -20.40 12.67 -7.76
CA PRO A 199 -21.28 11.56 -7.39
C PRO A 199 -21.51 10.53 -8.49
N GLN A 200 -21.31 10.91 -9.76
CA GLN A 200 -21.39 10.02 -10.91
C GLN A 200 -20.08 9.27 -11.19
N SER A 201 -19.01 9.57 -10.46
CA SER A 201 -17.74 8.86 -10.57
C SER A 201 -17.82 7.52 -9.87
N ASP A 202 -17.42 6.46 -10.55
CA ASP A 202 -17.27 5.12 -9.96
C ASP A 202 -16.34 5.10 -8.74
N GLN A 203 -15.42 6.08 -8.62
CA GLN A 203 -14.54 6.22 -7.46
C GLN A 203 -15.29 6.48 -6.15
N ILE A 204 -16.54 6.98 -6.21
CA ILE A 204 -17.37 7.16 -5.01
C ILE A 204 -17.61 5.83 -4.28
N ILE A 205 -17.63 4.72 -5.01
CA ILE A 205 -17.83 3.37 -4.44
C ILE A 205 -16.70 3.03 -3.46
N ILE A 206 -15.45 3.36 -3.82
CA ILE A 206 -14.29 3.12 -2.97
C ILE A 206 -14.35 3.96 -1.68
N LEU A 207 -14.79 5.21 -1.79
CA LEU A 207 -14.96 6.08 -0.63
C LEU A 207 -16.08 5.58 0.29
N LEU A 208 -17.19 5.10 -0.27
CA LEU A 208 -18.27 4.50 0.50
C LEU A 208 -17.84 3.20 1.19
N ASP A 209 -17.05 2.36 0.53
CA ASP A 209 -16.47 1.16 1.15
C ASP A 209 -15.54 1.53 2.32
N ALA A 210 -14.73 2.58 2.17
CA ALA A 210 -13.86 3.09 3.23
C ALA A 210 -14.66 3.60 4.44
N ILE A 211 -15.68 4.44 4.20
CA ILE A 211 -16.58 4.95 5.25
C ILE A 211 -17.27 3.78 5.96
N TYR A 212 -17.85 2.86 5.20
CA TYR A 212 -18.53 1.69 5.76
C TYR A 212 -17.58 0.88 6.65
N SER A 213 -16.37 0.59 6.18
CA SER A 213 -15.39 -0.19 6.93
C SER A 213 -14.97 0.48 8.24
N LEU A 214 -14.81 1.81 8.25
CA LEU A 214 -14.52 2.56 9.48
C LEU A 214 -15.64 2.51 10.50
N LEU A 215 -16.89 2.64 10.04
CA LEU A 215 -18.08 2.64 10.89
C LEU A 215 -18.37 1.24 11.44
N ASP A 216 -18.27 0.21 10.59
CA ASP A 216 -18.50 -1.19 10.95
C ASP A 216 -17.47 -1.69 11.99
N SER A 217 -16.25 -1.15 11.94
CA SER A 217 -15.18 -1.49 12.87
C SER A 217 -15.23 -0.73 14.20
N GLN A 218 -16.16 0.22 14.40
CA GLN A 218 -16.28 0.91 15.69
C GLN A 218 -17.00 0.01 16.71
N PRO A 219 -16.50 -0.12 17.95
CA PRO A 219 -17.14 -0.94 18.99
C PRO A 219 -18.40 -0.28 19.59
N ILE A 220 -18.91 0.80 19.00
CA ILE A 220 -20.10 1.49 19.48
C ILE A 220 -21.33 0.65 19.09
N THR A 221 -21.74 -0.23 20.00
CA THR A 221 -23.07 -0.83 19.93
C THR A 221 -24.07 0.25 20.37
N ILE A 222 -24.84 0.80 19.43
CA ILE A 222 -25.93 1.72 19.76
C ILE A 222 -27.05 0.91 20.40
N ILE A 223 -27.01 0.75 21.72
CA ILE A 223 -27.99 -0.04 22.47
C ILE A 223 -29.32 0.71 22.62
N ASN A 224 -29.28 2.05 22.71
CA ASN A 224 -30.45 2.92 22.74
C ASN A 224 -30.11 4.29 22.12
N HIS A 225 -30.82 4.67 21.06
CA HIS A 225 -30.76 6.00 20.47
C HIS A 225 -32.12 6.69 20.64
N GLN A 226 -32.20 7.66 21.54
CA GLN A 226 -33.35 8.57 21.62
C GLN A 226 -32.95 9.91 20.99
N PRO A 227 -33.47 10.25 19.79
CA PRO A 227 -33.01 11.43 19.08
C PRO A 227 -33.47 12.75 19.73
N PHE A 228 -34.50 12.72 20.59
CA PHE A 228 -35.03 13.90 21.27
C PHE A 228 -35.66 13.47 22.60
N ALA A 229 -35.29 14.17 23.69
CA ALA A 229 -36.03 14.19 24.96
C ALA A 229 -36.69 15.56 25.09
#